data_AF-A0AAD8VSS5-F1
#
_entry.id   AF-A0AAD8VSS5-F1
#
_cell.length_a   1.000
_cell.length_b   1.000
_cell.length_c   1.000
_cell.angle_alpha   90.00
_cell.angle_beta   90.00
_cell.angle_gamma   90.00
#
_symmetry.space_group_name_H-M   'P 1'
#
loop_
_entity.id
_entity.type
_entity.pdbx_description
1 polymer ?
#
loop_
_entity_poly.entity_id
_entity_poly.type
_entity_poly.pdbx_seq_one_letter_code
_entity_poly.pdbx_strand_id
1 'polypeptide(L)'
;MPCTSSKVAPRPSSNARPLHRHSLLLLLFLRSLRAQLASTSSSSSARRKKIMAVTPRGRPGTSLGQRRPMLLLFLFCCLLAFFPCRASAAFHSFVGTYGVNYGQIADNLPKPPEVVRLLQMAKIKNVRIFDSNHDILDAFRNSGLNLAIAIPNGLVKDISANPAKAMDWVNENVQPYYPSTRIVAIIVGNEILGGADSGLAEALIGAVVNVHDALRALRLSRTIEVNTPHSEAVFGSSYPPSNGTFRPDLMVYLKPLLDFFSQTGAPFYVNAYPFLAYMSDPAHIDVKYALMEPNAGILDPKTNLHYDNMFEAQLDATYSALEVAGYPDMEVRVSETGWASEGDASETAATLENARTYNFNLRKRLFLRKGTPYRPKRVVKAFIFALFNEDLKTGPGSERHFGLFKPDGSVSLDIGFKGLRSSSSSLLTEHRARGWILRYSAALLPCTFVFLALAA
;
A
#
# COMPACT_ATOMS: atom_id res chain seq x y z
N MET A 1 -7.54 45.55 18.09
CA MET A 1 -7.12 46.86 17.54
C MET A 1 -5.62 47.01 17.76
N PRO A 2 -4.82 47.67 16.89
CA PRO A 2 -5.07 48.14 15.51
C PRO A 2 -4.21 47.37 14.46
N CYS A 3 -4.74 47.05 13.27
CA CYS A 3 -4.66 47.81 12.00
C CYS A 3 -3.25 48.09 11.45
N THR A 4 -2.87 47.42 10.36
CA THR A 4 -2.36 48.07 9.13
C THR A 4 -2.71 47.26 7.89
N SER A 5 -3.36 47.94 6.94
CA SER A 5 -3.69 47.52 5.60
C SER A 5 -2.59 47.99 4.65
N SER A 6 -2.22 47.19 3.65
CA SER A 6 -1.66 47.75 2.42
C SER A 6 -2.25 47.05 1.20
N LYS A 7 -3.02 47.82 0.44
CA LYS A 7 -3.55 47.52 -0.88
C LYS A 7 -2.42 47.63 -1.91
N VAL A 8 -2.31 46.66 -2.81
CA VAL A 8 -1.60 46.82 -4.09
C VAL A 8 -2.55 46.42 -5.21
N ALA A 9 -2.83 47.35 -6.12
CA ALA A 9 -3.62 47.15 -7.33
C ALA A 9 -2.72 46.71 -8.51
N PRO A 10 -3.27 46.05 -9.56
CA PRO A 10 -2.49 45.27 -10.51
C PRO A 10 -1.99 46.09 -11.71
N ARG A 11 -0.88 45.65 -12.32
CA ARG A 11 -0.50 46.04 -13.68
C ARG A 11 -0.37 44.79 -14.58
N PRO A 12 -0.74 44.90 -15.87
CA PRO A 12 -0.80 43.78 -16.78
C PRO A 12 0.57 43.52 -17.42
N SER A 13 0.94 42.26 -17.60
CA SER A 13 1.95 41.91 -18.59
C SER A 13 1.58 40.63 -19.32
N SER A 14 1.47 40.80 -20.63
CA SER A 14 1.39 39.79 -21.66
C SER A 14 2.51 38.76 -21.51
N ASN A 15 2.17 37.47 -21.58
CA ASN A 15 3.08 36.45 -22.10
C ASN A 15 2.26 35.24 -22.58
N ALA A 16 1.94 35.25 -23.86
CA ALA A 16 1.58 34.04 -24.60
C ALA A 16 2.77 33.07 -24.55
N ARG A 17 2.57 31.86 -24.00
CA ARG A 17 3.53 30.76 -24.09
C ARG A 17 3.19 29.86 -25.29
N PRO A 18 4.20 29.31 -25.99
CA PRO A 18 4.04 28.65 -27.27
C PRO A 18 3.40 27.27 -27.12
N LEU A 19 2.50 26.93 -28.05
CA LEU A 19 2.02 25.57 -28.25
C LEU A 19 3.21 24.61 -28.44
N HIS A 20 3.29 23.59 -27.59
CA HIS A 20 4.27 22.53 -27.68
C HIS A 20 4.23 21.87 -29.06
N ARG A 21 5.41 21.70 -29.68
CA ARG A 21 5.66 21.00 -30.97
C ARG A 21 5.01 19.61 -31.08
N HIS A 22 4.52 19.01 -29.99
CA HIS A 22 3.82 17.73 -29.97
C HIS A 22 2.34 17.80 -30.37
N SER A 23 1.65 18.93 -30.18
CA SER A 23 0.26 19.09 -30.63
C SER A 23 0.15 19.22 -32.15
N LEU A 24 1.16 19.81 -32.81
CA LEU A 24 1.17 19.98 -34.26
C LEU A 24 1.40 18.66 -35.00
N LEU A 25 2.20 17.74 -34.44
CA LEU A 25 2.43 16.41 -35.02
C LEU A 25 1.17 15.52 -34.97
N LEU A 26 0.40 15.59 -33.87
CA LEU A 26 -0.83 14.81 -33.71
C LEU A 26 -1.94 15.29 -34.69
N LEU A 27 -2.03 16.60 -34.89
CA LEU A 27 -2.96 17.21 -35.86
C LEU A 27 -2.59 16.90 -37.32
N LEU A 28 -1.29 16.82 -37.65
CA LEU A 28 -0.82 16.41 -38.98
C LEU A 28 -1.06 14.91 -39.24
N PHE A 29 -0.92 14.07 -38.21
CA PHE A 29 -1.19 12.63 -38.31
C PHE A 29 -2.68 12.33 -38.52
N LEU A 30 -3.57 13.03 -37.80
CA LEU A 30 -5.02 12.88 -37.94
C LEU A 30 -5.54 13.38 -39.30
N ARG A 31 -4.92 14.40 -39.90
CA ARG A 31 -5.25 14.87 -41.26
C ARG A 31 -4.84 13.87 -42.34
N SER A 32 -3.69 13.20 -42.18
CA SER A 32 -3.21 12.16 -43.12
C SER A 32 -4.13 10.93 -43.13
N LEU A 33 -4.60 10.51 -41.96
CA LEU A 33 -5.48 9.34 -41.81
C LEU A 33 -6.87 9.57 -42.44
N ARG A 34 -7.38 10.81 -42.38
CA ARG A 34 -8.67 11.19 -42.99
C ARG A 34 -8.60 11.23 -44.52
N ALA A 35 -7.45 11.56 -45.09
CA ALA A 35 -7.23 11.56 -46.54
C ALA A 35 -7.12 10.15 -47.14
N GLN A 36 -6.63 9.16 -46.36
CA GLN A 36 -6.51 7.78 -46.80
C GLN A 36 -7.81 6.98 -46.71
N LEU A 37 -8.75 7.37 -45.84
CA LEU A 37 -10.07 6.72 -45.73
C LEU A 37 -11.08 7.23 -46.77
N ALA A 38 -10.82 8.37 -47.42
CA ALA A 38 -11.69 8.93 -48.46
C ALA A 38 -11.44 8.35 -49.87
N SER A 39 -10.33 7.62 -50.10
CA SER A 39 -9.98 7.11 -51.43
C SER A 39 -10.54 5.72 -51.75
N THR A 40 -11.29 5.11 -50.83
CA THR A 40 -11.93 3.79 -51.03
C THR A 40 -13.46 3.90 -51.07
N SER A 41 -14.02 4.70 -51.99
CA SER A 41 -15.44 4.60 -52.36
C SER A 41 -15.74 5.22 -53.73
N SER A 42 -15.48 4.47 -54.81
CA SER A 42 -16.16 4.54 -56.12
C SER A 42 -15.53 3.41 -56.97
N SER A 43 -16.21 2.58 -57.74
CA SER A 43 -17.48 2.71 -58.44
C SER A 43 -18.03 1.31 -58.72
N SER A 44 -19.35 1.18 -58.66
CA SER A 44 -20.11 0.07 -59.23
C SER A 44 -20.82 0.56 -60.49
N SER A 45 -20.55 -0.01 -61.66
CA SER A 45 -21.54 -0.13 -62.76
C SER A 45 -20.99 -0.86 -64.00
N ALA A 46 -21.80 -1.80 -64.49
CA ALA A 46 -21.99 -2.22 -65.88
C ALA A 46 -21.06 -3.24 -66.59
N ARG A 47 -21.75 -4.33 -66.99
CA ARG A 47 -21.69 -5.09 -68.26
C ARG A 47 -20.65 -6.23 -68.42
N ARG A 48 -21.14 -7.47 -68.27
CA ARG A 48 -20.60 -8.69 -68.89
C ARG A 48 -21.35 -9.03 -70.18
N LYS A 49 -20.62 -9.16 -71.30
CA LYS A 49 -20.94 -10.07 -72.41
C LYS A 49 -19.89 -11.20 -72.41
N LYS A 50 -20.36 -12.43 -72.68
CA LYS A 50 -19.60 -13.67 -72.89
C LYS A 50 -18.56 -13.54 -74.02
N ILE A 51 -17.44 -14.28 -73.92
CA ILE A 51 -16.97 -15.30 -74.90
C ILE A 51 -15.64 -15.94 -74.41
N MET A 52 -15.40 -17.15 -74.93
CA MET A 52 -14.52 -18.25 -74.52
C MET A 52 -12.99 -18.04 -74.60
N ALA A 53 -12.34 -18.93 -73.82
CA ALA A 53 -10.96 -19.43 -73.77
C ALA A 53 -10.02 -19.22 -74.98
N VAL A 54 -8.75 -18.91 -74.68
CA VAL A 54 -7.51 -19.55 -75.20
C VAL A 54 -6.34 -19.16 -74.27
N THR A 55 -5.56 -20.14 -73.80
CA THR A 55 -4.16 -20.01 -73.28
C THR A 55 -3.17 -20.29 -74.42
N PRO A 56 -1.85 -19.95 -74.41
CA PRO A 56 -0.98 -19.76 -73.23
C PRO A 56 0.21 -18.74 -73.37
N ARG A 57 1.02 -18.68 -72.28
CA ARG A 57 2.46 -18.30 -72.16
C ARG A 57 2.89 -16.82 -72.16
N GLY A 58 3.37 -16.38 -70.99
CA GLY A 58 4.75 -15.88 -70.81
C GLY A 58 4.94 -14.40 -70.47
N ARG A 59 5.28 -14.09 -69.21
CA ARG A 59 6.39 -13.21 -68.72
C ARG A 59 6.22 -12.88 -67.22
N PRO A 60 7.31 -12.75 -66.44
CA PRO A 60 7.24 -12.50 -65.00
C PRO A 60 7.04 -11.00 -64.72
N GLY A 61 5.89 -10.66 -64.13
CA GLY A 61 5.59 -9.33 -63.61
C GLY A 61 5.92 -9.26 -62.12
N THR A 62 6.74 -8.29 -61.76
CA THR A 62 7.22 -7.96 -60.41
C THR A 62 6.07 -7.71 -59.42
N SER A 63 5.99 -8.55 -58.38
CA SER A 63 5.08 -8.36 -57.24
C SER A 63 5.60 -7.25 -56.31
N LEU A 64 5.22 -6.01 -56.61
CA LEU A 64 5.39 -4.83 -55.74
C LEU A 64 4.13 -4.60 -54.88
N GLY A 65 3.44 -5.65 -54.43
CA GLY A 65 2.17 -5.54 -53.69
C GLY A 65 2.20 -6.02 -52.23
N GLN A 66 3.08 -6.97 -51.90
CA GLN A 66 3.01 -7.71 -50.61
C GLN A 66 3.96 -7.22 -49.52
N ARG A 67 4.91 -6.33 -49.82
CA ARG A 67 5.92 -5.88 -48.83
C ARG A 67 5.46 -4.75 -47.92
N ARG A 68 4.40 -4.02 -48.28
CA ARG A 68 3.89 -2.87 -47.51
C ARG A 68 3.21 -3.23 -46.18
N PRO A 69 2.33 -4.25 -46.08
CA PRO A 69 1.72 -4.59 -44.79
C PRO A 69 2.73 -5.24 -43.83
N MET A 70 3.72 -5.96 -44.36
CA MET A 70 4.77 -6.60 -43.54
C MET A 70 5.72 -5.57 -42.93
N LEU A 71 6.06 -4.50 -43.66
CA LEU A 71 6.90 -3.40 -43.16
C LEU A 71 6.17 -2.55 -42.10
N LEU A 72 4.86 -2.31 -42.28
CA LEU A 72 4.02 -1.62 -41.29
C LEU A 72 3.83 -2.44 -40.01
N LEU A 73 3.66 -3.76 -40.13
CA LEU A 73 3.60 -4.66 -38.98
C LEU A 73 4.95 -4.73 -38.25
N PHE A 74 6.06 -4.76 -38.99
CA PHE A 74 7.40 -4.75 -38.41
C PHE A 74 7.71 -3.42 -37.70
N LEU A 75 7.35 -2.27 -38.29
CA LEU A 75 7.45 -0.95 -37.65
C LEU A 75 6.55 -0.83 -36.42
N PHE A 76 5.35 -1.40 -36.44
CA PHE A 76 4.45 -1.45 -35.28
C PHE A 76 5.01 -2.33 -34.15
N CYS A 77 5.58 -3.49 -34.47
CA CYS A 77 6.28 -4.36 -33.51
C CYS A 77 7.55 -3.70 -32.95
N CYS A 78 8.32 -2.98 -33.77
CA CYS A 78 9.46 -2.19 -33.30
C CYS A 78 9.02 -1.04 -32.39
N LEU A 79 7.94 -0.33 -32.71
CA LEU A 79 7.38 0.72 -31.84
C LEU A 79 6.91 0.16 -30.49
N LEU A 80 6.31 -1.04 -30.46
CA LEU A 80 5.98 -1.74 -29.21
C LEU A 80 7.21 -2.22 -28.42
N ALA A 81 8.34 -2.49 -29.09
CA ALA A 81 9.60 -2.81 -28.44
C ALA A 81 10.32 -1.57 -27.84
N PHE A 82 10.00 -0.36 -28.33
CA PHE A 82 10.54 0.92 -27.84
C PHE A 82 9.64 1.64 -26.82
N PHE A 83 8.43 1.13 -26.55
CA PHE A 83 7.70 1.46 -25.34
C PHE A 83 8.09 0.45 -24.28
N PRO A 84 9.09 0.71 -23.41
CA PRO A 84 9.20 -0.08 -22.20
C PRO A 84 7.89 0.14 -21.45
N CYS A 85 7.02 -0.87 -21.46
CA CYS A 85 6.06 -1.03 -20.38
C CYS A 85 6.95 -1.13 -19.15
N ARG A 86 7.14 -0.01 -18.44
CA ARG A 86 7.70 0.01 -17.09
C ARG A 86 6.66 -0.69 -16.21
N ALA A 87 6.55 -2.00 -16.36
CA ALA A 87 6.01 -2.84 -15.32
C ALA A 87 7.01 -2.68 -14.17
N SER A 88 6.73 -1.76 -13.26
CA SER A 88 7.42 -1.71 -11.98
C SER A 88 7.36 -3.12 -11.42
N ALA A 89 8.52 -3.76 -11.25
CA ALA A 89 8.58 -5.09 -10.68
C ALA A 89 8.08 -4.97 -9.25
N ALA A 90 6.81 -5.32 -9.01
CA ALA A 90 6.22 -5.23 -7.70
C ALA A 90 7.01 -6.15 -6.76
N PHE A 91 7.53 -5.59 -5.67
CA PHE A 91 8.14 -6.39 -4.62
C PHE A 91 7.10 -7.37 -4.08
N HIS A 92 7.43 -8.66 -4.06
CA HIS A 92 6.68 -9.70 -3.36
C HIS A 92 7.00 -9.68 -1.85
N SER A 93 7.18 -8.50 -1.28
CA SER A 93 7.56 -8.28 0.12
C SER A 93 6.44 -8.60 1.10
N PHE A 94 5.19 -8.73 0.61
CA PHE A 94 4.02 -8.92 1.44
C PHE A 94 3.15 -10.07 0.93
N VAL A 95 2.98 -11.13 1.73
CA VAL A 95 2.15 -12.29 1.41
C VAL A 95 0.73 -12.07 1.91
N GLY A 96 -0.27 -12.11 1.02
CA GLY A 96 -1.66 -11.86 1.40
C GLY A 96 -1.91 -10.38 1.71
N THR A 97 -2.66 -10.10 2.77
CA THR A 97 -3.18 -8.76 3.07
C THR A 97 -2.96 -8.28 4.49
N TYR A 98 -2.48 -9.14 5.40
CA TYR A 98 -2.19 -8.74 6.77
C TYR A 98 -0.84 -9.24 7.28
N GLY A 99 -0.25 -8.43 8.14
CA GLY A 99 0.95 -8.71 8.94
C GLY A 99 0.76 -8.21 10.36
N VAL A 100 1.81 -8.33 11.18
CA VAL A 100 1.81 -7.81 12.55
C VAL A 100 3.14 -7.11 12.87
N ASN A 101 3.06 -6.06 13.67
CA ASN A 101 4.21 -5.43 14.29
C ASN A 101 4.61 -6.22 15.54
N TYR A 102 5.85 -6.72 15.57
CA TYR A 102 6.45 -7.37 16.73
C TYR A 102 7.35 -6.37 17.44
N GLY A 103 6.73 -5.57 18.31
CA GLY A 103 7.43 -4.68 19.23
C GLY A 103 8.09 -5.44 20.39
N GLN A 104 9.18 -4.87 20.91
CA GLN A 104 10.00 -5.47 21.96
C GLN A 104 10.24 -4.53 23.15
N ILE A 105 9.45 -3.45 23.29
CA ILE A 105 9.59 -2.52 24.42
C ILE A 105 8.86 -3.11 25.64
N ALA A 106 9.38 -4.24 26.13
CA ALA A 106 8.89 -5.02 27.26
C ALA A 106 9.96 -5.97 27.80
N ASP A 107 9.85 -6.37 29.07
CA ASP A 107 10.79 -7.30 29.73
C ASP A 107 10.20 -8.70 30.02
N ASN A 108 8.95 -8.93 29.63
CA ASN A 108 8.18 -10.12 29.97
C ASN A 108 7.67 -10.93 28.76
N LEU A 109 8.20 -10.67 27.56
CA LEU A 109 7.77 -11.32 26.32
C LEU A 109 8.33 -12.76 26.17
N PRO A 110 7.67 -13.62 25.38
CA PRO A 110 8.19 -14.95 25.06
C PRO A 110 9.50 -14.86 24.29
N LYS A 111 10.31 -15.92 24.33
CA LYS A 111 11.57 -15.95 23.57
C LYS A 111 11.27 -15.97 22.06
N PRO A 112 12.15 -15.43 21.19
CA PRO A 112 11.89 -15.34 19.75
C PRO A 112 11.46 -16.66 19.06
N PRO A 113 12.00 -17.85 19.40
CA PRO A 113 11.51 -19.11 18.82
C PRO A 113 10.04 -19.44 19.17
N GLU A 114 9.60 -19.09 20.38
CA GLU A 114 8.20 -19.25 20.79
C GLU A 114 7.30 -18.26 20.05
N VAL A 115 7.79 -17.04 19.81
CA VAL A 115 7.08 -16.04 19.00
C VAL A 115 6.93 -16.51 17.55
N VAL A 116 7.96 -17.10 16.94
CA VAL A 116 7.87 -17.71 15.60
C VAL A 116 6.81 -18.81 15.57
N ARG A 117 6.78 -19.69 16.58
CA ARG A 117 5.76 -20.72 16.70
C ARG A 117 4.35 -20.11 16.81
N LEU A 118 4.19 -19.06 17.62
CA LEU A 118 2.92 -18.35 17.77
C LEU A 118 2.45 -17.79 16.41
N LEU A 119 3.32 -17.10 15.69
CA LEU A 119 3.02 -16.50 14.39
C LEU A 119 2.59 -17.57 13.37
N GLN A 120 3.28 -18.71 13.33
CA GLN A 120 2.91 -19.84 12.48
C GLN A 120 1.54 -20.42 12.85
N MET A 121 1.25 -20.60 14.15
CA MET A 121 -0.05 -21.07 14.64
C MET A 121 -1.18 -20.10 14.32
N ALA A 122 -0.92 -18.80 14.46
CA ALA A 122 -1.83 -17.72 14.09
C ALA A 122 -1.94 -17.48 12.57
N LYS A 123 -1.14 -18.21 11.76
CA LYS A 123 -1.05 -18.08 10.30
C LYS A 123 -0.68 -16.65 9.84
N ILE A 124 0.02 -15.90 10.68
CA ILE A 124 0.57 -14.59 10.32
C ILE A 124 1.86 -14.84 9.54
N LYS A 125 1.97 -14.28 8.33
CA LYS A 125 3.11 -14.52 7.43
C LYS A 125 4.04 -13.34 7.26
N ASN A 126 3.59 -12.12 7.58
CA ASN A 126 4.39 -10.90 7.47
C ASN A 126 4.59 -10.33 8.86
N VAL A 127 5.83 -10.09 9.23
CA VAL A 127 6.22 -9.56 10.53
C VAL A 127 7.10 -8.34 10.30
N ARG A 128 6.87 -7.29 11.06
CA ARG A 128 7.72 -6.10 11.11
C ARG A 128 8.31 -5.99 12.52
N ILE A 129 9.62 -5.81 12.62
CA ILE A 129 10.31 -5.41 13.86
C ILE A 129 10.87 -3.99 13.70
N PHE A 130 11.20 -3.35 14.82
CA PHE A 130 11.61 -1.93 14.86
C PHE A 130 13.12 -1.74 15.00
N ASP A 131 13.88 -2.83 14.88
CA ASP A 131 15.34 -2.87 14.92
C ASP A 131 15.87 -4.02 14.04
N SER A 132 17.09 -4.47 14.32
CA SER A 132 17.73 -5.64 13.73
C SER A 132 18.18 -6.65 14.78
N ASN A 133 17.33 -6.97 15.77
CA ASN A 133 17.66 -7.91 16.84
C ASN A 133 18.11 -9.29 16.31
N HIS A 134 19.36 -9.67 16.60
CA HIS A 134 19.99 -10.90 16.09
C HIS A 134 19.32 -12.18 16.62
N ASP A 135 18.81 -12.19 17.85
CA ASP A 135 18.07 -13.35 18.40
C ASP A 135 16.77 -13.60 17.63
N ILE A 136 16.10 -12.53 17.19
CA ILE A 136 14.93 -12.63 16.30
C ILE A 136 15.35 -13.12 14.92
N LEU A 137 16.39 -12.51 14.34
CA LEU A 137 16.87 -12.89 13.01
C LEU A 137 17.23 -14.37 12.93
N ASP A 138 17.88 -14.91 13.96
CA ASP A 138 18.20 -16.34 14.07
C ASP A 138 16.96 -17.21 14.26
N ALA A 139 16.04 -16.82 15.15
CA ALA A 139 14.81 -17.58 15.37
C ALA A 139 13.94 -17.67 14.11
N PHE A 140 14.00 -16.67 13.23
CA PHE A 140 13.24 -16.65 11.97
C PHE A 140 13.86 -17.50 10.85
N ARG A 141 15.07 -18.06 11.03
CA ARG A 141 15.69 -18.92 10.01
C ARG A 141 14.80 -20.10 9.67
N ASN A 142 14.57 -20.31 8.37
CA ASN A 142 13.76 -21.38 7.80
C ASN A 142 12.30 -21.44 8.32
N SER A 143 11.81 -20.38 8.98
CA SER A 143 10.45 -20.30 9.52
C SER A 143 9.36 -20.19 8.44
N GLY A 144 9.75 -19.77 7.23
CA GLY A 144 8.83 -19.44 6.13
C GLY A 144 8.03 -18.15 6.33
N LEU A 145 8.37 -17.35 7.35
CA LEU A 145 7.77 -16.04 7.61
C LEU A 145 8.58 -14.95 6.91
N ASN A 146 7.89 -13.97 6.32
CA ASN A 146 8.50 -12.75 5.81
C ASN A 146 8.79 -11.80 6.98
N LEU A 147 10.00 -11.26 7.02
CA LEU A 147 10.45 -10.33 8.06
C LEU A 147 10.89 -9.00 7.43
N ALA A 148 10.29 -7.91 7.89
CA ALA A 148 10.76 -6.55 7.67
C ALA A 148 11.51 -6.10 8.92
N ILE A 149 12.77 -5.67 8.74
CA ILE A 149 13.64 -5.19 9.83
C ILE A 149 13.88 -3.70 9.67
N ALA A 150 14.29 -3.02 10.75
CA ALA A 150 14.42 -1.57 10.73
C ALA A 150 15.79 -1.08 11.19
N ILE A 151 16.19 0.02 10.59
CA ILE A 151 17.24 0.91 11.08
C ILE A 151 16.56 1.89 12.03
N PRO A 152 16.87 1.86 13.34
CA PRO A 152 16.30 2.80 14.30
C PRO A 152 16.63 4.25 13.96
N ASN A 153 15.76 5.18 14.36
CA ASN A 153 15.92 6.62 14.10
C ASN A 153 17.32 7.14 14.50
N GLY A 154 17.88 6.64 15.60
CA GLY A 154 19.19 7.04 16.10
C GLY A 154 20.37 6.78 15.14
N LEU A 155 20.23 5.85 14.18
CA LEU A 155 21.28 5.53 13.20
C LEU A 155 21.13 6.27 11.87
N VAL A 156 20.01 6.97 11.65
CA VAL A 156 19.68 7.55 10.34
C VAL A 156 20.68 8.63 9.92
N LYS A 157 21.11 9.50 10.86
CA LYS A 157 22.11 10.55 10.57
C LYS A 157 23.45 9.94 10.15
N ASP A 158 23.94 8.94 10.88
CA ASP A 158 25.22 8.30 10.60
C ASP A 158 25.22 7.55 9.26
N ILE A 159 24.15 6.81 8.98
CA ILE A 159 23.96 6.07 7.73
C ILE A 159 23.81 7.03 6.54
N SER A 160 23.14 8.16 6.73
CA SER A 160 23.04 9.21 5.70
C SER A 160 24.40 9.83 5.40
N ALA A 161 25.19 10.14 6.43
CA ALA A 161 26.46 10.82 6.30
C ALA A 161 27.57 9.94 5.70
N ASN A 162 27.47 8.62 5.86
CA ASN A 162 28.52 7.69 5.42
C ASN A 162 27.95 6.42 4.78
N PRO A 163 28.06 6.25 3.45
CA PRO A 163 27.62 5.04 2.75
C PRO A 163 28.28 3.74 3.24
N ALA A 164 29.50 3.82 3.79
CA ALA A 164 30.15 2.65 4.38
C ALA A 164 29.38 2.14 5.61
N LYS A 165 28.77 3.04 6.42
CA LYS A 165 27.91 2.63 7.55
C LYS A 165 26.66 1.89 7.09
N ALA A 166 26.10 2.27 5.94
CA ALA A 166 24.99 1.52 5.34
C ALA A 166 25.43 0.11 4.92
N MET A 167 26.60 0.00 4.28
CA MET A 167 27.17 -1.28 3.88
C MET A 167 27.49 -2.17 5.09
N ASP A 168 28.13 -1.62 6.12
CA ASP A 168 28.44 -2.31 7.37
C ASP A 168 27.16 -2.85 8.01
N TRP A 169 26.12 -2.01 8.11
CA TRP A 169 24.83 -2.41 8.67
C TRP A 169 24.20 -3.56 7.87
N VAL A 170 24.24 -3.54 6.54
CA VAL A 170 23.71 -4.63 5.69
C VAL A 170 24.55 -5.90 5.82
N ASN A 171 25.88 -5.78 5.93
CA ASN A 171 26.78 -6.91 6.12
C ASN A 171 26.60 -7.59 7.48
N GLU A 172 26.25 -6.82 8.51
CA GLU A 172 26.01 -7.32 9.86
C GLU A 172 24.60 -7.90 10.02
N ASN A 173 23.58 -7.21 9.49
CA ASN A 173 22.17 -7.48 9.83
C ASN A 173 21.39 -8.20 8.72
N VAL A 174 21.93 -8.31 7.51
CA VAL A 174 21.24 -8.93 6.37
C VAL A 174 22.00 -10.13 5.81
N GLN A 175 23.26 -9.95 5.42
CA GLN A 175 24.05 -11.02 4.77
C GLN A 175 24.13 -12.33 5.58
N PRO A 176 24.34 -12.34 6.90
CA PRO A 176 24.50 -13.59 7.66
C PRO A 176 23.21 -14.39 7.80
N TYR A 177 22.06 -13.73 7.56
CA TYR A 177 20.73 -14.30 7.78
C TYR A 177 20.04 -14.65 6.47
N TYR A 178 20.25 -13.87 5.41
CA TYR A 178 19.64 -14.10 4.10
C TYR A 178 20.33 -15.24 3.32
N PRO A 179 19.59 -16.16 2.65
CA PRO A 179 18.13 -16.22 2.52
C PRO A 179 17.43 -17.09 3.57
N SER A 180 18.16 -17.69 4.52
CA SER A 180 17.57 -18.59 5.51
C SER A 180 16.49 -17.90 6.36
N THR A 181 16.73 -16.65 6.75
CA THR A 181 15.72 -15.72 7.23
C THR A 181 15.23 -14.91 6.04
N ARG A 182 13.91 -14.93 5.78
CA ARG A 182 13.30 -14.22 4.65
C ARG A 182 13.14 -12.74 4.97
N ILE A 183 14.27 -12.03 5.02
CA ILE A 183 14.28 -10.57 5.09
C ILE A 183 13.75 -10.03 3.76
N VAL A 184 12.62 -9.34 3.80
CA VAL A 184 11.90 -8.85 2.60
C VAL A 184 11.88 -7.34 2.48
N ALA A 185 12.15 -6.63 3.57
CA ALA A 185 12.22 -5.18 3.59
C ALA A 185 13.19 -4.68 4.67
N ILE A 186 13.86 -3.55 4.38
CA ILE A 186 14.59 -2.74 5.33
C ILE A 186 13.86 -1.41 5.46
N ILE A 187 13.48 -1.09 6.70
CA ILE A 187 12.75 0.10 7.06
C ILE A 187 13.74 1.13 7.61
N VAL A 188 13.86 2.29 6.97
CA VAL A 188 14.79 3.34 7.40
C VAL A 188 14.05 4.36 8.24
N GLY A 189 14.22 4.25 9.56
CA GLY A 189 13.51 5.05 10.54
C GLY A 189 12.00 4.78 10.62
N ASN A 190 11.33 5.46 11.54
CA ASN A 190 9.89 5.42 11.76
C ASN A 190 9.38 6.82 12.09
N GLU A 191 8.38 7.29 11.36
CA GLU A 191 7.66 8.55 11.57
C GLU A 191 8.54 9.82 11.63
N ILE A 192 9.73 9.77 11.03
CA ILE A 192 10.75 10.84 11.15
C ILE A 192 10.19 12.22 10.74
N LEU A 193 9.44 12.29 9.65
CA LEU A 193 8.88 13.56 9.15
C LEU A 193 7.69 14.08 9.96
N GLY A 194 7.12 13.27 10.85
CA GLY A 194 6.13 13.71 11.83
C GLY A 194 6.75 14.15 13.15
N GLY A 195 8.07 13.94 13.35
CA GLY A 195 8.80 14.29 14.56
C GLY A 195 9.34 15.72 14.57
N ALA A 196 9.98 16.10 15.68
CA ALA A 196 10.50 17.45 15.91
C ALA A 196 11.99 17.64 15.52
N ASP A 197 12.73 16.57 15.22
CA ASP A 197 14.16 16.64 14.87
C ASP A 197 14.34 16.91 13.36
N SER A 198 14.55 18.18 13.01
CA SER A 198 14.81 18.59 11.62
C SER A 198 16.04 17.91 11.02
N GLY A 199 17.07 17.64 11.81
CA GLY A 199 18.27 16.95 11.34
C GLY A 199 17.99 15.50 10.94
N LEU A 200 17.02 14.82 11.57
CA LEU A 200 16.58 13.50 11.11
C LEU A 200 15.80 13.61 9.80
N ALA A 201 14.96 14.63 9.65
CA ALA A 201 14.22 14.88 8.41
C ALA A 201 15.17 15.14 7.21
N GLU A 202 16.21 15.94 7.42
CA GLU A 202 17.26 16.21 6.43
C GLU A 202 18.05 14.96 6.04
N ALA A 203 18.40 14.11 7.02
CA ALA A 203 19.20 12.90 6.80
C ALA A 203 18.42 11.74 6.16
N LEU A 204 17.08 11.72 6.25
CA LEU A 204 16.29 10.55 5.91
C LEU A 204 16.51 10.05 4.46
N ILE A 205 16.46 10.94 3.47
CA ILE A 205 16.65 10.54 2.07
C ILE A 205 18.05 9.97 1.81
N GLY A 206 19.09 10.57 2.41
CA GLY A 206 20.46 10.09 2.26
C GLY A 206 20.62 8.68 2.84
N ALA A 207 20.02 8.43 4.00
CA ALA A 207 20.04 7.09 4.60
C ALA A 207 19.30 6.05 3.74
N VAL A 208 18.10 6.39 3.25
CA VAL A 208 17.31 5.52 2.36
C VAL A 208 18.09 5.14 1.11
N VAL A 209 18.73 6.12 0.45
CA VAL A 209 19.54 5.90 -0.75
C VAL A 209 20.76 5.04 -0.44
N ASN A 210 21.50 5.34 0.63
CA ASN A 210 22.71 4.59 0.99
C ASN A 210 22.41 3.11 1.31
N VAL A 211 21.30 2.82 1.99
CA VAL A 211 20.85 1.45 2.29
C VAL A 211 20.48 0.70 1.00
N HIS A 212 19.71 1.33 0.11
CA HIS A 212 19.38 0.72 -1.17
C HIS A 212 20.61 0.47 -2.03
N ASP A 213 21.58 1.39 -2.03
CA ASP A 213 22.82 1.25 -2.79
C ASP A 213 23.71 0.13 -2.23
N ALA A 214 23.75 -0.05 -0.91
CA ALA A 214 24.36 -1.22 -0.28
C ALA A 214 23.70 -2.52 -0.74
N LEU A 215 22.36 -2.61 -0.71
CA LEU A 215 21.65 -3.76 -1.26
C LEU A 215 21.92 -3.98 -2.75
N ARG A 216 22.02 -2.90 -3.54
CA ARG A 216 22.30 -2.97 -4.98
C ARG A 216 23.68 -3.56 -5.25
N ALA A 217 24.70 -3.15 -4.49
CA ALA A 217 26.06 -3.70 -4.59
C ALA A 217 26.08 -5.21 -4.30
N LEU A 218 25.19 -5.68 -3.42
CA LEU A 218 25.01 -7.10 -3.10
C LEU A 218 24.02 -7.83 -4.00
N ARG A 219 23.45 -7.14 -5.00
CA ARG A 219 22.40 -7.65 -5.91
C ARG A 219 21.10 -8.08 -5.19
N LEU A 220 20.84 -7.52 -4.01
CA LEU A 220 19.65 -7.77 -3.19
C LEU A 220 18.56 -6.71 -3.36
N SER A 221 18.84 -5.59 -4.03
CA SER A 221 17.88 -4.48 -4.17
C SER A 221 16.62 -4.81 -5.00
N ARG A 222 16.60 -5.95 -5.70
CA ARG A 222 15.41 -6.46 -6.41
C ARG A 222 14.54 -7.40 -5.56
N THR A 223 15.06 -7.86 -4.44
CA THR A 223 14.39 -8.85 -3.57
C THR A 223 14.06 -8.27 -2.21
N ILE A 224 14.83 -7.30 -1.73
CA ILE A 224 14.63 -6.62 -0.45
C ILE A 224 14.21 -5.18 -0.73
N GLU A 225 12.99 -4.84 -0.33
CA GLU A 225 12.41 -3.50 -0.45
C GLU A 225 13.10 -2.54 0.54
N VAL A 226 13.29 -1.27 0.17
CA VAL A 226 13.68 -0.21 1.12
C VAL A 226 12.56 0.79 1.20
N ASN A 227 12.07 1.10 2.40
CA ASN A 227 10.98 2.05 2.62
C ASN A 227 11.16 2.84 3.93
N THR A 228 10.28 3.82 4.16
CA THR A 228 10.19 4.56 5.43
C THR A 228 8.71 4.84 5.75
N PRO A 229 8.21 4.39 6.92
CA PRO A 229 6.86 4.68 7.41
C PRO A 229 6.66 6.12 7.86
N HIS A 230 5.48 6.67 7.55
CA HIS A 230 5.07 8.02 7.94
C HIS A 230 3.85 8.01 8.85
N SER A 231 3.83 8.83 9.90
CA SER A 231 2.59 9.12 10.64
C SER A 231 1.68 10.03 9.81
N GLU A 232 0.42 10.15 10.21
CA GLU A 232 -0.52 11.08 9.58
C GLU A 232 -0.14 12.57 9.74
N ALA A 233 0.83 12.88 10.62
CA ALA A 233 1.35 14.23 10.81
C ALA A 233 2.02 14.83 9.56
N VAL A 234 2.28 14.00 8.53
CA VAL A 234 2.79 14.48 7.24
C VAL A 234 1.71 15.15 6.37
N PHE A 235 0.43 15.01 6.71
CA PHE A 235 -0.68 15.58 5.95
C PHE A 235 -1.03 17.00 6.43
N GLY A 236 -1.24 17.91 5.49
CA GLY A 236 -1.77 19.26 5.77
C GLY A 236 -3.30 19.29 5.74
N SER A 237 -3.91 18.39 4.97
CA SER A 237 -5.35 18.15 4.95
C SER A 237 -5.61 16.69 4.63
N SER A 238 -6.60 16.09 5.28
CA SER A 238 -7.04 14.71 5.08
C SER A 238 -8.57 14.56 5.06
N TYR A 239 -9.32 15.66 5.21
CA TYR A 239 -10.78 15.67 5.23
C TYR A 239 -11.37 16.76 4.30
N PRO A 240 -12.37 16.41 3.47
CA PRO A 240 -12.76 15.04 3.10
C PRO A 240 -11.59 14.33 2.37
N PRO A 241 -11.62 12.99 2.20
CA PRO A 241 -10.47 12.25 1.66
C PRO A 241 -9.90 12.80 0.34
N SER A 242 -10.76 13.28 -0.57
CA SER A 242 -10.35 13.88 -1.85
C SER A 242 -9.60 15.22 -1.77
N ASN A 243 -9.51 15.80 -0.57
CA ASN A 243 -8.69 16.97 -0.24
C ASN A 243 -7.34 16.60 0.38
N GLY A 244 -7.02 15.31 0.45
CA GLY A 244 -5.72 14.83 0.91
C GLY A 244 -4.56 15.61 0.29
N THR A 245 -3.72 16.24 1.12
CA THR A 245 -2.49 16.92 0.71
C THR A 245 -1.41 16.74 1.77
N PHE A 246 -0.15 16.63 1.36
CA PHE A 246 0.98 16.72 2.27
C PHE A 246 1.18 18.16 2.78
N ARG A 247 1.76 18.26 3.97
CA ARG A 247 2.19 19.55 4.53
C ARG A 247 3.21 20.22 3.60
N PRO A 248 2.99 21.49 3.19
CA PRO A 248 3.91 22.19 2.29
C PRO A 248 5.34 22.29 2.82
N ASP A 249 5.53 22.47 4.13
CA ASP A 249 6.84 22.58 4.77
C ASP A 249 7.64 21.26 4.77
N LEU A 250 6.95 20.11 4.70
CA LEU A 250 7.59 18.80 4.63
C LEU A 250 7.90 18.36 3.20
N MET A 251 7.36 19.04 2.17
CA MET A 251 7.54 18.64 0.78
C MET A 251 8.98 18.67 0.30
N VAL A 252 9.84 19.48 0.92
CA VAL A 252 11.29 19.49 0.65
C VAL A 252 11.95 18.14 0.97
N TYR A 253 11.42 17.40 1.96
CA TYR A 253 11.92 16.07 2.35
C TYR A 253 11.11 14.94 1.68
N LEU A 254 9.78 15.09 1.59
CA LEU A 254 8.90 14.09 0.98
C LEU A 254 9.14 13.94 -0.52
N LYS A 255 9.29 15.04 -1.27
CA LYS A 255 9.38 14.94 -2.74
C LYS A 255 10.57 14.07 -3.20
N PRO A 256 11.79 14.23 -2.66
CA PRO A 256 12.90 13.32 -2.96
C PRO A 256 12.63 11.85 -2.60
N LEU A 257 11.98 11.59 -1.45
CA LEU A 257 11.60 10.24 -1.05
C LEU A 257 10.59 9.61 -2.01
N LEU A 258 9.56 10.37 -2.41
CA LEU A 258 8.55 9.92 -3.36
C LEU A 258 9.16 9.67 -4.75
N ASP A 259 10.08 10.52 -5.21
CA ASP A 259 10.83 10.30 -6.45
C ASP A 259 11.63 8.99 -6.39
N PHE A 260 12.29 8.74 -5.27
CA PHE A 260 13.06 7.52 -5.05
C PHE A 260 12.18 6.27 -4.99
N PHE A 261 11.08 6.29 -4.25
CA PHE A 261 10.13 5.18 -4.14
C PHE A 261 9.43 4.89 -5.47
N SER A 262 9.10 5.92 -6.25
CA SER A 262 8.57 5.78 -7.61
C SER A 262 9.57 5.07 -8.54
N GLN A 263 10.86 5.39 -8.44
CA GLN A 263 11.92 4.77 -9.26
C GLN A 263 12.22 3.33 -8.86
N THR A 264 12.18 3.03 -7.56
CA THR A 264 12.47 1.69 -7.02
C THR A 264 11.25 0.77 -7.02
N GLY A 265 10.04 1.33 -7.16
CA GLY A 265 8.79 0.60 -7.06
C GLY A 265 8.33 0.33 -5.62
N ALA A 266 8.93 1.00 -4.64
CA ALA A 266 8.53 0.88 -3.24
C ALA A 266 7.17 1.58 -3.00
N PRO A 267 6.29 1.01 -2.15
CA PRO A 267 5.07 1.68 -1.72
C PRO A 267 5.33 2.86 -0.79
N PHE A 268 4.35 3.76 -0.68
CA PHE A 268 4.24 4.70 0.42
C PHE A 268 3.66 3.99 1.65
N TYR A 269 4.37 4.02 2.78
CA TYR A 269 3.89 3.44 4.03
C TYR A 269 3.35 4.51 4.96
N VAL A 270 2.12 4.31 5.45
CA VAL A 270 1.46 5.19 6.41
C VAL A 270 1.05 4.41 7.66
N ASN A 271 1.28 5.01 8.83
CA ASN A 271 0.74 4.57 10.11
C ASN A 271 -0.65 5.20 10.25
N ALA A 272 -1.71 4.41 10.02
CA ALA A 272 -3.09 4.87 9.93
C ALA A 272 -3.86 4.43 11.19
N TYR A 273 -4.14 5.37 12.08
CA TYR A 273 -4.77 5.08 13.38
C TYR A 273 -6.11 5.82 13.53
N PRO A 274 -7.24 5.20 13.15
CA PRO A 274 -8.57 5.69 13.49
C PRO A 274 -8.77 5.92 15.00
N PHE A 275 -8.10 5.12 15.84
CA PHE A 275 -8.06 5.31 17.29
C PHE A 275 -7.58 6.72 17.68
N LEU A 276 -6.41 7.14 17.16
CA LEU A 276 -5.82 8.44 17.49
C LEU A 276 -6.66 9.60 16.94
N ALA A 277 -7.16 9.46 15.72
CA ALA A 277 -8.06 10.44 15.12
C ALA A 277 -9.32 10.63 15.97
N TYR A 278 -10.00 9.55 16.36
CA TYR A 278 -11.16 9.61 17.25
C TYR A 278 -10.80 10.24 18.60
N MET A 279 -9.69 9.81 19.21
CA MET A 279 -9.25 10.36 20.51
C MET A 279 -8.97 11.87 20.44
N SER A 280 -8.54 12.40 19.28
CA SER A 280 -8.31 13.83 19.09
C SER A 280 -9.58 14.67 18.93
N ASP A 281 -10.68 14.09 18.43
CA ASP A 281 -11.93 14.79 18.19
C ASP A 281 -13.17 13.90 18.38
N PRO A 282 -13.39 13.39 19.60
CA PRO A 282 -14.49 12.46 19.88
C PRO A 282 -15.86 13.14 19.83
N ALA A 283 -15.91 14.48 19.81
CA ALA A 283 -17.14 15.24 19.72
C ALA A 283 -17.74 15.25 18.30
N HIS A 284 -16.91 15.12 17.26
CA HIS A 284 -17.36 15.17 15.86
C HIS A 284 -17.14 13.87 15.10
N ILE A 285 -16.26 12.99 15.58
CA ILE A 285 -16.03 11.68 14.97
C ILE A 285 -16.94 10.66 15.63
N ASP A 286 -17.84 10.04 14.86
CA ASP A 286 -18.60 8.88 15.34
C ASP A 286 -17.64 7.70 15.61
N VAL A 287 -17.65 7.20 16.84
CA VAL A 287 -16.82 6.05 17.22
C VAL A 287 -17.10 4.84 16.34
N LYS A 288 -18.35 4.64 15.88
CA LYS A 288 -18.70 3.52 14.99
C LYS A 288 -18.03 3.64 13.62
N TYR A 289 -17.85 4.86 13.12
CA TYR A 289 -17.11 5.14 11.90
C TYR A 289 -15.62 4.79 12.05
N ALA A 290 -15.03 5.09 13.21
CA ALA A 290 -13.66 4.70 13.54
C ALA A 290 -13.50 3.18 13.76
N LEU A 291 -14.50 2.52 14.33
CA LEU A 291 -14.54 1.08 14.62
C LEU A 291 -14.95 0.19 13.43
N MET A 292 -15.28 0.79 12.28
CA MET A 292 -15.82 0.10 11.09
C MET A 292 -17.12 -0.67 11.37
N GLU A 293 -17.95 -0.13 12.28
CA GLU A 293 -19.29 -0.64 12.57
C GLU A 293 -20.34 0.06 11.69
N PRO A 294 -21.59 -0.46 11.59
CA PRO A 294 -22.65 0.22 10.86
C PRO A 294 -22.90 1.64 11.38
N ASN A 295 -22.76 2.63 10.50
CA ASN A 295 -22.91 4.06 10.77
C ASN A 295 -23.40 4.78 9.50
N ALA A 296 -23.56 6.11 9.55
CA ALA A 296 -24.03 6.89 8.39
C ALA A 296 -22.96 7.08 7.29
N GLY A 297 -21.70 6.82 7.62
CA GLY A 297 -20.52 7.10 6.80
C GLY A 297 -20.31 8.60 6.56
N ILE A 298 -19.35 8.91 5.71
CA ILE A 298 -19.15 10.26 5.19
C ILE A 298 -19.26 10.26 3.67
N LEU A 299 -19.96 11.25 3.11
CA LEU A 299 -19.99 11.49 1.67
C LEU A 299 -18.90 12.51 1.32
N ASP A 300 -17.96 12.12 0.47
CA ASP A 300 -16.98 13.03 -0.09
C ASP A 300 -17.64 13.90 -1.18
N PRO A 301 -17.75 15.22 -1.01
CA PRO A 301 -18.53 16.08 -1.91
C PRO A 301 -17.88 16.29 -3.27
N LYS A 302 -16.57 16.05 -3.41
CA LYS A 302 -15.83 16.27 -4.66
C LYS A 302 -15.84 15.04 -5.55
N THR A 303 -15.73 13.86 -4.95
CA THR A 303 -15.68 12.57 -5.66
C THR A 303 -17.03 11.85 -5.67
N ASN A 304 -17.97 12.27 -4.82
CA ASN A 304 -19.24 11.58 -4.56
C ASN A 304 -19.03 10.13 -4.09
N LEU A 305 -17.87 9.82 -3.53
CA LEU A 305 -17.58 8.54 -2.89
C LEU A 305 -18.10 8.55 -1.47
N HIS A 306 -18.70 7.44 -1.08
CA HIS A 306 -19.16 7.22 0.29
C HIS A 306 -18.16 6.33 1.03
N TYR A 307 -17.82 6.75 2.24
CA TYR A 307 -16.89 6.06 3.12
C TYR A 307 -17.63 5.58 4.35
N ASP A 308 -17.79 4.26 4.47
CA ASP A 308 -18.44 3.62 5.61
C ASP A 308 -17.52 3.52 6.84
N ASN A 309 -16.21 3.74 6.69
CA ASN A 309 -15.23 3.63 7.77
C ASN A 309 -14.03 4.56 7.60
N MET A 310 -13.48 4.99 8.73
CA MET A 310 -12.35 5.93 8.78
C MET A 310 -11.06 5.37 8.20
N PHE A 311 -10.82 4.06 8.38
CA PHE A 311 -9.60 3.42 7.91
C PHE A 311 -9.44 3.58 6.39
N GLU A 312 -10.48 3.26 5.60
CA GLU A 312 -10.43 3.46 4.15
C GLU A 312 -10.35 4.94 3.75
N ALA A 313 -10.96 5.83 4.52
CA ALA A 313 -10.88 7.27 4.30
C ALA A 313 -9.45 7.82 4.52
N GLN A 314 -8.73 7.35 5.54
CA GLN A 314 -7.31 7.71 5.77
C GLN A 314 -6.41 7.22 4.63
N LEU A 315 -6.65 6.02 4.10
CA LEU A 315 -5.92 5.50 2.94
C LEU A 315 -6.20 6.32 1.68
N ASP A 316 -7.45 6.72 1.45
CA ASP A 316 -7.82 7.51 0.27
C ASP A 316 -7.40 8.98 0.37
N ALA A 317 -7.32 9.54 1.57
CA ALA A 317 -6.64 10.80 1.83
C ALA A 317 -5.16 10.72 1.45
N THR A 318 -4.49 9.60 1.80
CA THR A 318 -3.10 9.35 1.41
C THR A 318 -2.97 9.25 -0.12
N TYR A 319 -3.84 8.50 -0.80
CA TYR A 319 -3.84 8.42 -2.26
C TYR A 319 -4.07 9.77 -2.92
N SER A 320 -4.97 10.59 -2.39
CA SER A 320 -5.23 11.93 -2.88
C SER A 320 -4.00 12.84 -2.71
N ALA A 321 -3.32 12.78 -1.56
CA ALA A 321 -2.09 13.52 -1.30
C ALA A 321 -0.96 13.14 -2.27
N LEU A 322 -0.79 11.84 -2.53
CA LEU A 322 0.17 11.33 -3.51
C LEU A 322 -0.15 11.80 -4.92
N GLU A 323 -1.42 11.80 -5.32
CA GLU A 323 -1.86 12.29 -6.62
C GLU A 323 -1.58 13.78 -6.80
N VAL A 324 -1.88 14.60 -5.79
CA VAL A 324 -1.53 16.04 -5.78
C VAL A 324 -0.01 16.25 -5.87
N ALA A 325 0.78 15.38 -5.22
CA ALA A 325 2.24 15.44 -5.28
C ALA A 325 2.85 14.91 -6.61
N GLY A 326 2.03 14.36 -7.50
CA GLY A 326 2.42 13.86 -8.82
C GLY A 326 2.73 12.36 -8.89
N TYR A 327 2.24 11.56 -7.96
CA TYR A 327 2.47 10.10 -7.87
C TYR A 327 1.16 9.29 -7.83
N PRO A 328 0.27 9.42 -8.83
CA PRO A 328 -1.06 8.80 -8.81
C PRO A 328 -1.04 7.26 -8.76
N ASP A 329 0.06 6.65 -9.22
CA ASP A 329 0.21 5.20 -9.32
C ASP A 329 0.91 4.54 -8.13
N MET A 330 1.44 5.31 -7.18
CA MET A 330 2.17 4.77 -6.02
C MET A 330 1.23 3.93 -5.14
N GLU A 331 1.65 2.71 -4.78
CA GLU A 331 0.89 1.87 -3.84
C GLU A 331 0.97 2.50 -2.44
N VAL A 332 -0.15 2.47 -1.70
CA VAL A 332 -0.19 2.81 -0.27
C VAL A 332 -0.29 1.50 0.50
N ARG A 333 0.55 1.34 1.51
CA ARG A 333 0.48 0.24 2.48
C ARG A 333 0.42 0.79 3.89
N VAL A 334 -0.25 0.07 4.78
CA VAL A 334 -0.36 0.47 6.18
C VAL A 334 0.74 -0.22 6.97
N SER A 335 1.68 0.56 7.49
CA SER A 335 2.80 0.07 8.31
C SER A 335 2.38 -0.18 9.75
N GLU A 336 1.36 0.52 10.24
CA GLU A 336 0.79 0.33 11.56
C GLU A 336 -0.67 0.76 11.59
N THR A 337 -1.49 -0.01 12.30
CA THR A 337 -2.86 0.35 12.65
C THR A 337 -3.33 -0.56 13.77
N GLY A 338 -4.08 -0.02 14.73
CA GLY A 338 -4.51 -0.77 15.91
C GLY A 338 -5.43 0.06 16.80
N TRP A 339 -5.86 -0.55 17.89
CA TRP A 339 -6.72 0.09 18.89
C TRP A 339 -6.40 -0.47 20.27
N ALA A 340 -6.13 0.40 21.24
CA ALA A 340 -5.70 0.02 22.58
C ALA A 340 -6.87 -0.53 23.42
N SER A 341 -6.62 -1.60 24.18
CA SER A 341 -7.63 -2.25 25.02
C SER A 341 -7.84 -1.61 26.38
N GLU A 342 -6.95 -0.71 26.77
CA GLU A 342 -6.92 -0.01 28.05
C GLU A 342 -6.06 1.24 27.89
N GLY A 343 -6.28 2.27 28.70
CA GLY A 343 -5.53 3.52 28.65
C GLY A 343 -5.74 4.37 29.89
N ASP A 344 -5.27 5.62 29.86
CA ASP A 344 -5.42 6.56 30.96
C ASP A 344 -6.89 6.96 31.13
N ALA A 345 -7.24 7.61 32.24
CA ALA A 345 -8.61 8.06 32.49
C ALA A 345 -9.16 9.01 31.40
N SER A 346 -8.27 9.74 30.71
CA SER A 346 -8.63 10.58 29.56
C SER A 346 -8.86 9.80 28.26
N GLU A 347 -8.41 8.54 28.20
CA GLU A 347 -8.44 7.69 27.01
C GLU A 347 -9.67 6.79 26.99
N THR A 348 -10.85 7.41 27.12
CA THR A 348 -12.14 6.70 27.31
C THR A 348 -12.49 5.72 26.20
N ALA A 349 -11.91 5.84 25.00
CA ALA A 349 -12.12 4.92 23.89
C ALA A 349 -11.22 3.67 23.95
N ALA A 350 -10.17 3.69 24.77
CA ALA A 350 -9.24 2.57 24.95
C ALA A 350 -9.88 1.52 25.87
N THR A 351 -10.77 0.72 25.29
CA THR A 351 -11.50 -0.33 26.00
C THR A 351 -11.30 -1.68 25.31
N LEU A 352 -11.38 -2.76 26.08
CA LEU A 352 -11.26 -4.11 25.54
C LEU A 352 -12.30 -4.41 24.45
N GLU A 353 -13.50 -3.87 24.59
CA GLU A 353 -14.58 -4.01 23.61
C GLU A 353 -14.22 -3.31 22.30
N ASN A 354 -13.84 -2.03 22.35
CA ASN A 354 -13.47 -1.27 21.15
C ASN A 354 -12.24 -1.87 20.47
N ALA A 355 -11.22 -2.26 21.24
CA ALA A 355 -10.02 -2.90 20.70
C ALA A 355 -10.33 -4.20 19.99
N ARG A 356 -11.20 -5.04 20.56
CA ARG A 356 -11.67 -6.27 19.92
C ARG A 356 -12.45 -5.97 18.64
N THR A 357 -13.39 -5.03 18.69
CA THR A 357 -14.22 -4.63 17.56
C THR A 357 -13.37 -4.13 16.40
N TYR A 358 -12.48 -3.17 16.64
CA TYR A 358 -11.60 -2.60 15.62
C TYR A 358 -10.73 -3.68 14.96
N ASN A 359 -9.97 -4.44 15.76
CA ASN A 359 -9.04 -5.43 15.22
C ASN A 359 -9.76 -6.60 14.53
N PHE A 360 -10.95 -6.99 15.00
CA PHE A 360 -11.78 -7.99 14.32
C PHE A 360 -12.27 -7.47 12.95
N ASN A 361 -12.80 -6.25 12.91
CA ASN A 361 -13.31 -5.64 11.69
C ASN A 361 -12.20 -5.37 10.67
N LEU A 362 -11.04 -4.88 11.13
CA LEU A 362 -9.84 -4.72 10.32
C LEU A 362 -9.42 -6.07 9.71
N ARG A 363 -9.30 -7.13 10.53
CA ARG A 363 -8.93 -8.46 10.04
C ARG A 363 -9.93 -8.98 8.99
N LYS A 364 -11.23 -8.82 9.25
CA LYS A 364 -12.29 -9.16 8.29
C LYS A 364 -12.13 -8.36 6.99
N ARG A 365 -11.90 -7.06 7.09
CA ARG A 365 -11.73 -6.15 5.95
C ARG A 365 -10.52 -6.52 5.09
N LEU A 366 -9.39 -6.86 5.70
CA LEU A 366 -8.19 -7.33 5.00
C LEU A 366 -8.40 -8.71 4.37
N PHE A 367 -9.16 -9.60 5.02
CA PHE A 367 -9.48 -10.92 4.48
C PHE A 367 -10.32 -10.86 3.21
N LEU A 368 -11.17 -9.84 3.03
CA LEU A 368 -11.96 -9.64 1.81
C LEU A 368 -11.13 -9.33 0.57
N ARG A 369 -9.85 -8.96 0.72
CA ARG A 369 -8.93 -8.61 -0.38
C ARG A 369 -9.50 -7.55 -1.34
N LYS A 370 -10.23 -6.57 -0.80
CA LYS A 370 -10.78 -5.44 -1.57
C LYS A 370 -9.91 -4.19 -1.40
N GLY A 371 -9.94 -3.31 -2.40
CA GLY A 371 -9.44 -1.95 -2.28
C GLY A 371 -10.41 -0.99 -1.60
N THR A 372 -10.01 0.27 -1.45
CA THR A 372 -10.79 1.36 -0.87
C THR A 372 -11.81 1.93 -1.88
N PRO A 373 -12.75 2.80 -1.48
CA PRO A 373 -13.65 3.48 -2.42
C PRO A 373 -12.95 4.18 -3.60
N TYR A 374 -11.84 4.89 -3.35
CA TYR A 374 -11.08 5.62 -4.39
C TYR A 374 -10.11 4.73 -5.19
N ARG A 375 -9.68 3.59 -4.62
CA ARG A 375 -8.80 2.61 -5.27
C ARG A 375 -9.36 1.18 -5.15
N PRO A 376 -10.54 0.88 -5.72
CA PRO A 376 -11.25 -0.38 -5.47
C PRO A 376 -10.52 -1.63 -5.98
N LYS A 377 -9.64 -1.46 -6.98
CA LYS A 377 -8.82 -2.53 -7.58
C LYS A 377 -7.47 -2.75 -6.89
N ARG A 378 -7.08 -1.89 -5.93
CA ARG A 378 -5.81 -2.02 -5.20
C ARG A 378 -6.08 -2.65 -3.84
N VAL A 379 -5.72 -3.92 -3.69
CA VAL A 379 -5.94 -4.66 -2.45
C VAL A 379 -5.22 -3.98 -1.29
N VAL A 380 -5.95 -3.68 -0.21
CA VAL A 380 -5.37 -3.09 1.01
C VAL A 380 -4.48 -4.11 1.72
N LYS A 381 -3.31 -3.65 2.17
CA LYS A 381 -2.35 -4.41 2.98
C LYS A 381 -1.99 -3.62 4.23
N ALA A 382 -1.98 -4.28 5.38
CA ALA A 382 -1.69 -3.63 6.65
C ALA A 382 -0.92 -4.53 7.63
N PHE A 383 -0.04 -3.92 8.43
CA PHE A 383 0.47 -4.52 9.66
C PHE A 383 -0.37 -4.06 10.85
N ILE A 384 -0.90 -5.02 11.60
CA ILE A 384 -1.62 -4.74 12.84
C ILE A 384 -0.60 -4.37 13.93
N PHE A 385 -0.83 -3.26 14.62
CA PHE A 385 -0.09 -2.82 15.79
C PHE A 385 -0.87 -3.20 17.06
N ALA A 386 -0.39 -4.10 17.92
CA ALA A 386 0.87 -4.88 17.82
C ALA A 386 0.68 -6.34 18.27
N LEU A 387 1.73 -7.16 18.16
CA LEU A 387 1.68 -8.57 18.52
C LEU A 387 1.44 -8.76 20.02
N PHE A 388 2.13 -7.99 20.86
CA PHE A 388 2.04 -8.08 22.32
C PHE A 388 1.70 -6.73 22.94
N ASN A 389 1.19 -6.77 24.17
CA ASN A 389 1.24 -5.61 25.06
C ASN A 389 2.72 -5.38 25.42
N GLU A 390 3.14 -4.12 25.41
CA GLU A 390 4.53 -3.71 25.59
C GLU A 390 4.62 -2.81 26.84
N ASP A 391 4.91 -3.40 28.00
CA ASP A 391 4.76 -2.78 29.31
C ASP A 391 5.77 -1.68 29.63
N LEU A 392 6.90 -1.63 28.92
CA LEU A 392 7.91 -0.59 29.07
C LEU A 392 7.69 0.61 28.13
N LYS A 393 6.62 0.63 27.31
CA LYS A 393 6.32 1.80 26.46
C LYS A 393 5.98 3.01 27.31
N THR A 394 6.70 4.10 27.04
CA THR A 394 6.46 5.42 27.63
C THR A 394 5.33 6.16 26.91
N GLY A 395 4.85 7.26 27.49
CA GLY A 395 3.75 8.04 26.94
C GLY A 395 2.38 7.62 27.49
N PRO A 396 1.28 7.95 26.77
CA PRO A 396 -0.09 7.72 27.23
C PRO A 396 -0.36 6.27 27.67
N GLY A 397 -1.33 6.14 28.59
CA GLY A 397 -2.00 4.89 29.00
C GLY A 397 -1.98 3.79 27.95
N SER A 398 -2.59 4.12 26.83
CA SER A 398 -2.87 3.26 25.69
C SER A 398 -1.67 2.54 25.13
N GLU A 399 -0.48 3.15 25.20
CA GLU A 399 0.73 2.67 24.54
C GLU A 399 1.12 1.25 24.98
N ARG A 400 0.75 0.85 26.20
CA ARG A 400 1.07 -0.47 26.77
C ARG A 400 0.03 -1.55 26.44
N HIS A 401 -1.06 -1.21 25.75
CA HIS A 401 -2.25 -2.06 25.64
C HIS A 401 -2.75 -2.28 24.19
N PHE A 402 -1.87 -2.25 23.19
CA PHE A 402 -2.22 -2.52 21.77
C PHE A 402 -2.14 -4.00 21.36
N GLY A 403 -1.71 -4.89 22.25
CA GLY A 403 -1.35 -6.27 21.93
C GLY A 403 -2.52 -7.16 21.55
N LEU A 404 -2.37 -7.90 20.45
CA LEU A 404 -3.23 -9.03 20.10
C LEU A 404 -3.11 -10.18 21.11
N PHE A 405 -1.92 -10.35 21.67
CA PHE A 405 -1.58 -11.36 22.68
C PHE A 405 -1.05 -10.71 23.95
N LYS A 406 -1.22 -11.41 25.07
CA LYS A 406 -0.57 -11.07 26.34
C LYS A 406 0.90 -11.51 26.31
N PRO A 407 1.75 -11.00 27.22
CA PRO A 407 3.16 -11.42 27.29
C PRO A 407 3.37 -12.92 27.48
N ASP A 408 2.42 -13.64 28.09
CA ASP A 408 2.49 -15.11 28.24
C ASP A 408 2.10 -15.90 26.97
N GLY A 409 1.80 -15.21 25.87
CA GLY A 409 1.36 -15.77 24.60
C GLY A 409 -0.10 -16.22 24.55
N SER A 410 -0.89 -15.96 25.60
CA SER A 410 -2.35 -16.13 25.57
C SER A 410 -3.02 -15.00 24.77
N VAL A 411 -4.22 -15.25 24.27
CA VAL A 411 -4.96 -14.27 23.46
C VAL A 411 -5.43 -13.11 24.34
N SER A 412 -5.06 -11.87 23.99
CA SER A 412 -5.57 -10.65 24.61
C SER A 412 -6.90 -10.25 23.95
N LEU A 413 -6.91 -10.21 22.61
CA LEU A 413 -8.07 -9.89 21.79
C LEU A 413 -8.55 -11.13 21.03
N ASP A 414 -9.69 -11.71 21.45
CA ASP A 414 -10.29 -12.84 20.72
C ASP A 414 -10.90 -12.38 19.38
N ILE A 415 -10.05 -12.39 18.36
CA ILE A 415 -10.41 -12.09 16.97
C ILE A 415 -10.20 -13.31 16.05
N GLY A 416 -10.18 -14.51 16.65
CA GLY A 416 -10.04 -15.79 15.94
C GLY A 416 -8.60 -16.26 15.72
N PHE A 417 -7.63 -15.73 16.46
CA PHE A 417 -6.26 -16.26 16.52
C PHE A 417 -6.12 -17.31 17.63
N LYS A 418 -5.16 -18.22 17.46
CA LYS A 418 -4.78 -19.20 18.49
C LYS A 418 -3.51 -18.73 19.18
N GLY A 419 -3.52 -18.66 20.51
CA GLY A 419 -2.34 -18.34 21.33
C GLY A 419 -1.42 -19.54 21.57
N LEU A 420 -0.29 -19.30 22.22
CA LEU A 420 0.61 -20.36 22.72
C LEU A 420 -0.04 -21.18 23.82
N ARG A 421 -0.93 -20.56 24.60
CA ARG A 421 -1.71 -21.18 25.66
C ARG A 421 -3.20 -21.12 25.32
N SER A 422 -3.94 -22.15 25.75
CA SER A 422 -5.39 -22.15 25.63
C SER A 422 -5.96 -21.09 26.57
N SER A 423 -6.70 -20.11 26.05
CA SER A 423 -7.45 -19.20 26.89
C SER A 423 -8.76 -19.86 27.30
N SER A 424 -9.19 -19.68 28.55
CA SER A 424 -10.51 -20.13 29.04
C SER A 424 -11.69 -19.49 28.26
N SER A 425 -11.43 -18.41 27.51
CA SER A 425 -12.38 -17.77 26.59
C SER A 425 -12.58 -18.52 25.25
N SER A 426 -11.66 -19.40 24.85
CA SER A 426 -11.70 -20.09 23.55
C SER A 426 -12.86 -21.10 23.41
N LEU A 427 -13.45 -21.53 24.53
CA LEU A 427 -14.60 -22.45 24.56
C LEU A 427 -15.91 -21.81 24.10
N LEU A 428 -16.08 -20.49 24.31
CA LEU A 428 -17.32 -19.78 23.93
C LEU A 428 -17.40 -19.53 22.41
N THR A 429 -16.26 -19.29 21.78
CA THR A 429 -16.15 -18.98 20.34
C THR A 429 -16.36 -20.22 19.47
N GLU A 430 -15.99 -21.41 19.96
CA GLU A 430 -16.23 -22.68 19.26
C GLU A 430 -17.74 -23.02 19.20
N HIS A 431 -18.49 -22.74 20.28
CA HIS A 431 -19.95 -22.85 20.28
C HIS A 431 -20.62 -21.83 19.35
N ARG A 432 -20.12 -20.59 19.29
CA ARG A 432 -20.63 -19.57 18.36
C ARG A 432 -20.33 -19.92 16.91
N ALA A 433 -19.10 -20.32 16.58
CA ALA A 433 -18.71 -20.71 15.22
C ALA A 433 -19.48 -21.92 14.69
N ARG A 434 -19.76 -22.93 15.55
CA ARG A 434 -20.64 -24.05 15.22
C ARG A 434 -22.06 -23.61 14.86
N GLY A 435 -22.59 -22.59 15.54
CA GLY A 435 -23.90 -22.02 15.23
C GLY A 435 -23.97 -21.33 13.86
N TRP A 436 -22.89 -20.69 13.40
CA TRP A 436 -22.84 -20.05 12.08
C TRP A 436 -22.69 -21.07 10.95
N ILE A 437 -21.91 -22.14 11.16
CA ILE A 437 -21.77 -23.23 10.20
C ILE A 437 -23.10 -23.99 10.04
N LEU A 438 -23.81 -24.29 11.13
CA LEU A 438 -25.13 -24.94 11.06
C LEU A 438 -26.16 -24.09 10.28
N ARG A 439 -26.14 -22.76 10.48
CA ARG A 439 -27.05 -21.83 9.79
C ARG A 439 -26.75 -21.68 8.30
N TYR A 440 -25.48 -21.71 7.89
CA TYR A 440 -25.10 -21.68 6.47
C TYR A 440 -25.41 -23.01 5.77
N SER A 441 -25.18 -24.15 6.42
CA SER A 441 -25.52 -25.47 5.87
C SER A 441 -27.04 -25.64 5.72
N ALA A 442 -27.84 -25.12 6.67
CA ALA A 442 -29.29 -25.13 6.59
C ALA A 442 -29.86 -24.21 5.50
N ALA A 443 -29.11 -23.19 5.05
CA ALA A 443 -29.51 -22.29 3.96
C ALA A 443 -29.08 -22.78 2.56
N LEU A 444 -28.12 -23.70 2.47
CA LEU A 444 -27.67 -24.29 1.20
C LEU A 444 -28.49 -25.53 0.80
N LEU A 445 -29.03 -26.26 1.77
CA LEU A 445 -29.88 -27.43 1.53
C LEU A 445 -31.21 -27.13 0.79
N PRO A 446 -31.91 -26.00 0.98
CA PRO A 446 -33.12 -25.69 0.22
C PRO A 446 -32.82 -25.21 -1.20
N CYS A 447 -31.68 -24.55 -1.42
CA CYS A 447 -31.31 -23.97 -2.71
C CYS A 447 -30.98 -25.04 -3.76
N THR A 448 -30.43 -26.19 -3.37
CA THR A 448 -30.15 -27.29 -4.29
C THR A 448 -31.43 -28.02 -4.75
N PHE A 449 -32.45 -28.11 -3.89
CA PHE A 449 -33.73 -28.74 -4.27
C PHE A 449 -34.58 -27.86 -5.19
N VAL A 450 -34.54 -26.53 -5.04
CA VAL A 450 -35.26 -25.61 -5.94
C VAL A 450 -34.67 -25.63 -7.37
N PHE A 451 -33.35 -25.77 -7.50
CA PHE A 451 -32.71 -25.89 -8.81
C PHE A 451 -32.96 -27.24 -9.51
N LEU A 452 -33.14 -28.33 -8.76
CA LEU A 452 -33.47 -29.65 -9.33
C LEU A 452 -34.94 -29.78 -9.75
N ALA A 453 -35.86 -29.05 -9.10
CA ALA A 453 -37.29 -29.06 -9.45
C ALA A 453 -37.64 -28.17 -10.67
N LEU A 454 -36.79 -27.21 -11.02
CA LEU A 454 -36.97 -26.33 -12.19
C LEU A 454 -36.31 -26.89 -13.47
N ALA A 455 -35.59 -28.01 -13.36
CA ALA A 455 -34.88 -28.65 -14.46
C ALA A 455 -35.48 -30.02 -14.87
N ALA A 456 -36.69 -30.36 -14.37
CA ALA A 456 -37.42 -31.59 -14.67
C ALA A 456 -38.67 -31.31 -15.52
#